data_AF-A0A955WCL4-F1
#
_entry.id   AF-A0A955WCL4-F1
#
_cell.length_a   1.000
_cell.length_b   1.000
_cell.length_c   1.000
_cell.angle_alpha   90.00
_cell.angle_beta   90.00
_cell.angle_gamma   90.00
#
_symmetry.space_group_name_H-M   'P 1'
#
loop_
_entity.id
_entity.type
_entity.pdbx_description
1 polymer ?
#
loop_
_entity_poly.entity_id
_entity_poly.type
_entity_poly.pdbx_seq_one_letter_code
_entity_poly.pdbx_strand_id
1 'polypeptide(L)'
;MSRVVSRRKIEMVWRCSSCGHQNRGRDKECTHCGNPKDASEHFEMPSSTAAAPSVTDPALLRLAEAGPDWRCSYCGSDQRR
;
A
#
# COMPACT_ATOMS: atom_id res chain seq x y z
N MET A 1 11.41 -21.67 -20.53
CA MET A 1 10.88 -20.30 -20.26
C MET A 1 9.57 -20.44 -19.51
N SER A 2 9.61 -20.55 -18.18
CA SER A 2 8.38 -20.64 -17.39
C SER A 2 7.66 -19.30 -17.46
N ARG A 3 6.49 -19.28 -18.10
CA ARG A 3 5.56 -18.15 -18.04
C ARG A 3 5.22 -17.92 -16.56
N VAL A 4 5.87 -16.95 -15.94
CA VAL A 4 5.39 -16.39 -14.67
C VAL A 4 4.06 -15.75 -15.04
N VAL A 5 2.96 -16.40 -14.66
CA VAL A 5 1.64 -15.78 -14.72
C VAL A 5 1.68 -14.66 -13.69
N SER A 6 2.02 -13.43 -14.12
CA SER A 6 2.02 -12.29 -13.21
C SER A 6 0.57 -12.09 -12.76
N ARG A 7 0.32 -12.33 -11.48
CA ARG A 7 -1.01 -12.13 -10.90
C ARG A 7 -1.30 -10.63 -10.97
N ARG A 8 -2.48 -10.27 -11.50
CA ARG A 8 -2.96 -8.88 -11.54
C ARG A 8 -2.79 -8.24 -10.16
N LYS A 9 -2.01 -7.17 -10.09
CA LYS A 9 -1.79 -6.39 -8.87
C LYS A 9 -2.79 -5.24 -8.83
N ILE A 10 -3.52 -5.15 -7.73
CA ILE A 10 -4.44 -4.04 -7.44
C ILE A 10 -3.90 -3.35 -6.20
N GLU A 11 -3.87 -2.02 -6.23
CA GLU A 11 -3.43 -1.23 -5.09
C GLU A 11 -4.56 -1.06 -4.07
N MET A 12 -4.28 -1.41 -2.82
CA MET A 12 -5.15 -1.11 -1.68
C MET A 12 -5.06 0.38 -1.33
N VAL A 13 -6.00 0.86 -0.52
CA VAL A 13 -5.99 2.21 0.05
C VAL A 13 -6.01 2.14 1.57
N TRP A 14 -5.77 3.26 2.23
CA TRP A 14 -6.01 3.39 3.68
C TRP A 14 -6.52 4.79 3.98
N ARG A 15 -7.31 4.92 5.05
CA ARG A 15 -7.86 6.20 5.48
C ARG A 15 -7.08 6.74 6.66
N CYS A 16 -6.62 7.98 6.56
CA CYS A 16 -5.90 8.65 7.64
C CYS A 16 -6.85 8.93 8.81
N SER A 17 -6.50 8.44 10.00
CA SER A 17 -7.26 8.65 11.24
C SER A 17 -7.27 10.12 11.66
N SER A 18 -6.24 10.88 11.27
CA SER A 18 -6.05 12.27 11.69
C SER A 18 -6.84 13.29 10.86
N CYS A 19 -7.01 13.05 9.56
CA CYS A 19 -7.66 14.01 8.65
C CYS A 19 -8.70 13.39 7.70
N GLY A 20 -8.90 12.07 7.74
CA GLY A 20 -9.87 11.36 6.91
C GLY A 20 -9.47 11.18 5.45
N HIS A 21 -8.32 11.69 5.02
CA HIS A 21 -7.85 11.56 3.63
C HIS A 21 -7.57 10.09 3.27
N GLN A 22 -7.94 9.69 2.05
CA GLN A 22 -7.68 8.34 1.53
C GLN A 22 -6.35 8.34 0.78
N ASN A 23 -5.39 7.57 1.27
CA ASN A 23 -4.05 7.44 0.72
C ASN A 23 -3.90 6.12 -0.05
N ARG A 24 -2.89 6.01 -0.92
CA ARG A 24 -2.56 4.75 -1.59
C ARG A 24 -1.85 3.83 -0.61
N GLY A 25 -2.00 2.53 -0.79
CA GLY A 25 -1.41 1.52 0.09
C GLY A 25 0.12 1.60 0.19
N ARG A 26 0.78 2.09 -0.87
CA ARG A 26 2.24 2.28 -0.89
C ARG A 26 2.73 3.49 -0.08
N ASP A 27 1.85 4.44 0.25
CA ASP A 27 2.19 5.67 0.93
C ASP A 27 2.32 5.40 2.45
N LYS A 28 3.46 5.78 3.04
CA LYS A 28 3.76 5.59 4.47
C LYS A 28 3.38 6.77 5.34
N GLU A 29 3.07 7.89 4.71
CA GLU A 29 2.63 9.13 5.33
C GLU A 29 1.41 9.63 4.57
N CYS A 30 0.53 10.33 5.26
CA CYS A 30 -0.62 10.95 4.65
C CYS A 30 -0.16 12.03 3.68
N THR A 31 -0.48 11.87 2.40
CA THR A 31 -0.08 12.82 1.33
C THR A 31 -0.79 14.17 1.45
N HIS A 32 -1.74 14.31 2.38
CA HIS A 32 -2.47 15.55 2.66
C HIS A 32 -1.98 16.29 3.90
N CYS A 33 -1.80 15.61 5.04
CA CYS A 33 -1.42 16.25 6.31
C CYS A 33 -0.03 15.87 6.83
N GLY A 34 0.66 14.91 6.21
CA GLY A 34 1.99 14.48 6.60
C GLY A 34 2.06 13.51 7.80
N ASN A 35 0.93 13.20 8.46
CA ASN A 35 0.97 12.25 9.57
C ASN A 35 1.39 10.84 9.06
N PRO A 36 2.30 10.15 9.77
CA PRO A 36 2.70 8.82 9.41
C PRO A 36 1.53 7.85 9.55
N LYS A 37 1.51 6.83 8.69
CA LYS A 37 0.54 5.75 8.81
C LYS A 37 0.83 4.95 10.08
N ASP A 38 -0.17 4.77 10.92
CA ASP A 38 -0.04 4.02 12.18
C ASP A 38 -0.79 2.67 12.14
N ALA A 39 -0.72 1.94 13.25
CA ALA A 39 -1.28 0.58 13.38
C ALA A 39 -2.82 0.53 13.43
N SER A 40 -3.48 1.64 13.74
CA SER A 40 -4.95 1.75 13.77
C SER A 40 -5.58 1.89 12.37
N GLU A 41 -4.77 2.27 11.38
CA GLU A 41 -5.24 2.49 10.00
C GLU A 41 -5.07 1.19 9.21
N HIS A 42 -6.19 0.58 8.82
CA HIS A 42 -6.17 -0.68 8.09
C HIS A 42 -6.14 -0.46 6.57
N PHE A 43 -5.58 -1.41 5.84
CA PHE A 43 -5.74 -1.43 4.40
C PHE A 43 -7.18 -1.79 4.03
N GLU A 44 -7.72 -1.01 3.10
CA GLU A 44 -9.03 -1.17 2.51
C GLU A 44 -8.85 -1.63 1.07
N MET A 45 -9.52 -2.73 0.72
CA MET A 45 -9.63 -3.15 -0.68
C MET A 45 -10.61 -2.21 -1.41
N PRO A 46 -10.34 -1.87 -2.69
CA PRO A 46 -11.32 -1.20 -3.51
C PRO A 46 -12.63 -1.98 -3.54
N SER A 47 -13.76 -1.27 -3.55
CA SER A 47 -15.11 -1.86 -3.52
C SER A 47 -15.39 -2.83 -4.68
N SER A 48 -14.69 -2.69 -5.81
CA SER A 48 -14.73 -3.64 -6.93
C SER A 48 -13.33 -3.98 -7.40
N THR A 49 -12.89 -5.21 -7.16
CA THR A 49 -11.61 -5.72 -7.69
C THR A 49 -11.67 -5.97 -9.21
N ALA A 50 -12.86 -6.19 -9.77
CA ALA A 50 -13.04 -6.31 -11.21
C ALA A 50 -12.74 -4.97 -11.91
N ALA A 51 -13.32 -3.88 -11.39
CA ALA A 51 -13.17 -2.53 -11.96
C ALA A 51 -11.91 -1.78 -11.49
N ALA A 52 -11.23 -2.25 -10.44
CA ALA A 52 -10.04 -1.58 -9.92
C ALA A 52 -8.91 -1.52 -10.96
N PRO A 53 -8.22 -0.37 -11.13
CA PRO A 53 -7.07 -0.29 -12.03
C PRO A 53 -5.99 -1.31 -11.65
N SER A 54 -5.42 -1.96 -12.66
CA SER A 54 -4.23 -2.79 -12.46
C SER A 54 -3.01 -1.90 -12.31
N VAL A 55 -2.13 -2.24 -11.38
CA VAL A 55 -0.78 -1.65 -11.33
C VAL A 55 0.00 -2.16 -12.54
N THR A 56 0.45 -1.26 -13.40
CA THR A 56 1.20 -1.59 -14.63
C THR A 56 2.63 -1.05 -14.61
N ASP A 57 2.94 -0.11 -13.73
CA ASP A 57 4.27 0.45 -13.60
C ASP A 57 5.28 -0.63 -13.13
N PRO A 58 6.38 -0.87 -13.87
CA PRO A 58 7.33 -1.93 -13.54
C PRO A 58 8.02 -1.76 -12.18
N ALA A 59 8.23 -0.52 -11.73
CA ALA A 59 8.84 -0.26 -10.42
C ALA A 59 7.85 -0.53 -9.29
N LEU A 60 6.59 -0.13 -9.46
CA LEU A 60 5.52 -0.46 -8.50
C LEU A 60 5.23 -1.96 -8.44
N LEU A 61 5.31 -2.67 -9.57
CA LEU A 61 5.18 -4.12 -9.61
C LEU A 61 6.29 -4.81 -8.81
N ARG A 62 7.55 -4.40 -8.99
CA ARG A 62 8.66 -4.91 -8.16
C ARG A 62 8.47 -4.61 -6.68
N LEU A 63 8.00 -3.41 -6.33
CA LEU A 63 7.70 -3.06 -4.94
C LEU A 63 6.60 -3.96 -4.36
N ALA A 64 5.54 -4.24 -5.12
CA ALA A 64 4.46 -5.13 -4.71
C ALA A 64 4.88 -6.61 -4.61
N GLU A 65 6.07 -6.95 -5.10
CA GLU A 65 6.67 -8.29 -5.02
C GLU A 65 7.82 -8.38 -4.01
N ALA A 66 8.29 -7.24 -3.48
CA ALA A 66 9.43 -7.16 -2.56
C ALA A 66 9.18 -7.77 -1.16
N GLY A 67 7.94 -8.18 -0.88
CA GLY A 67 7.51 -8.73 0.40
C GLY A 67 6.89 -7.68 1.32
N PRO A 68 6.46 -8.08 2.53
CA PRO A 68 5.85 -7.16 3.48
C PRO A 68 6.87 -6.17 4.03
N ASP A 69 6.37 -4.99 4.41
CA ASP A 69 7.10 -4.01 5.21
C ASP A 69 7.51 -4.60 6.57
N TRP A 70 8.52 -4.00 7.20
CA TRP A 70 8.90 -4.31 8.58
C TRP A 70 8.41 -3.21 9.52
N ARG A 71 8.22 -3.54 10.80
CA ARG A 71 7.77 -2.58 11.81
C ARG A 71 8.91 -2.18 12.73
N CYS A 72 9.10 -0.87 12.89
CA CYS A 72 10.14 -0.36 13.79
C CYS A 72 9.85 -0.71 15.25
N SER A 73 10.80 -1.35 15.92
CA SER A 73 10.67 -1.75 17.32
C SER A 73 10.66 -0.57 18.30
N TYR A 74 11.14 0.60 17.88
CA TYR A 74 11.23 1.79 18.72
C TYR A 74 9.97 2.67 18.63
N CYS A 75 9.53 3.01 17.41
CA CYS A 75 8.42 3.94 17.20
C CYS A 75 7.14 3.28 16.66
N GLY A 76 7.17 2.00 16.29
CA GLY A 76 6.00 1.27 15.81
C GLY A 76 5.55 1.59 14.39
N SER A 77 6.26 2.44 13.64
CA SER A 77 5.91 2.80 12.26
C SER A 77 6.25 1.69 11.26
N ASP A 78 5.49 1.64 10.16
CA ASP A 78 5.73 0.75 9.04
C ASP A 78 6.84 1.28 8.14
N GLN A 79 7.89 0.49 7.98
CA GLN A 79 9.07 0.84 7.21
C GLN A 79 9.24 -0.11 6.02
N ARG A 80 9.59 0.46 4.86
CA ARG A 80 9.86 -0.33 3.66
C ARG A 80 11.17 -1.09 3.78
N ARG A 81 11.20 -2.31 3.23
CA ARG A 81 12.42 -3.11 3.06
C ARG A 81 13.17 -2.76 1.77
#